data_AF-A0A2E4DF64-F1
#
_entry.id   AF-A0A2E4DF64-F1
#
_cell.length_a   1.000
_cell.length_b   1.000
_cell.length_c   1.000
_cell.angle_alpha   90.00
_cell.angle_beta   90.00
_cell.angle_gamma   90.00
#
_symmetry.space_group_name_H-M   'P 1'
#
loop_
_entity.id
_entity.type
_entity.pdbx_description
1 polymer ?
#
loop_
_entity_poly.entity_id
_entity_poly.type
_entity_poly.pdbx_seq_one_letter_code
_entity_poly.pdbx_strand_id
1 'polypeptide(L)'
;MSSIDTRAPFFPNSKSAQREIEQARKSSMLRRNSYERAQELQDKTGSHAKVSIPDTIRDFSRIKKVADTTPEVDNTAKIASLKAQIQAGTYQPDYDAIADKILATEY
;
A
#
# COMPACT_ATOMS: atom_id res chain seq x y z
N MET A 1 -3.09 16.49 21.47
CA MET A 1 -3.07 16.41 19.99
C MET A 1 -2.97 17.84 19.45
N SER A 2 -1.92 18.18 18.71
CA SER A 2 -1.74 19.52 18.11
C SER A 2 -2.29 19.50 16.68
N SER A 3 -3.37 20.25 16.42
CA SER A 3 -3.97 20.41 15.10
C SER A 3 -3.30 21.60 14.40
N ILE A 4 -2.51 21.33 13.36
CA ILE A 4 -1.92 22.37 12.50
C ILE A 4 -2.91 22.64 11.36
N ASP A 5 -3.47 23.84 11.31
CA ASP A 5 -4.26 24.30 10.17
C ASP A 5 -3.33 24.64 9.00
N THR A 6 -3.68 24.19 7.80
CA THR A 6 -2.91 24.35 6.56
C THR A 6 -3.68 25.11 5.49
N ARG A 7 -4.87 25.63 5.82
CA ARG A 7 -5.71 26.40 4.90
C ARG A 7 -5.16 27.81 4.75
N ALA A 8 -5.32 28.38 3.56
CA ALA A 8 -5.01 29.77 3.34
C ALA A 8 -6.02 30.66 4.10
N PRO A 9 -5.58 31.70 4.82
CA PRO A 9 -6.48 32.56 5.57
C PRO A 9 -7.38 33.35 4.62
N PHE A 10 -8.65 33.51 4.99
CA PHE A 10 -9.68 34.17 4.18
C PHE A 10 -9.36 35.66 3.87
N PHE A 11 -8.55 36.31 4.71
CA PHE A 11 -8.09 37.69 4.52
C PHE A 11 -6.55 37.77 4.51
N PRO A 12 -5.88 37.58 3.36
CA PRO A 12 -4.43 37.38 3.28
C PRO A 12 -3.57 38.56 3.73
N ASN A 13 -4.11 39.78 3.68
CA ASN A 13 -3.37 41.01 4.05
C ASN A 13 -3.62 41.48 5.49
N SER A 14 -4.33 40.70 6.30
CA SER A 14 -4.57 41.03 7.71
C SER A 14 -3.36 40.67 8.59
N LYS A 15 -3.15 41.43 9.67
CA LYS A 15 -2.03 41.19 10.61
C LYS A 15 -2.10 39.80 11.27
N SER A 16 -3.31 39.27 11.47
CA SER A 16 -3.54 37.92 11.99
C SER A 16 -3.20 36.85 10.95
N ALA A 17 -3.63 37.02 9.70
CA ALA A 17 -3.31 36.11 8.61
C ALA A 17 -1.80 36.00 8.34
N GLN A 18 -1.07 37.11 8.41
CA GLN A 18 0.39 37.10 8.23
C GLN A 18 1.09 36.25 9.29
N ARG A 19 0.65 36.33 10.55
CA ARG A 19 1.18 35.50 11.65
C ARG A 19 0.86 34.01 11.45
N GLU A 20 -0.34 33.71 10.98
CA GLU A 20 -0.78 32.34 10.71
C GLU A 20 -0.01 31.72 9.53
N ILE A 21 0.21 32.48 8.45
CA ILE A 21 1.04 32.07 7.31
C ILE A 21 2.49 31.82 7.73
N GLU A 22 3.07 32.67 8.59
CA GLU A 22 4.41 32.47 9.12
C GLU A 22 4.52 31.21 9.99
N GLN A 23 3.52 30.93 10.82
CA GLN A 23 3.46 29.70 11.62
C GLN A 23 3.27 28.44 10.75
N ALA A 24 2.42 28.50 9.73
CA ALA A 24 2.22 27.42 8.76
C ALA A 24 3.48 27.15 7.92
N ARG A 25 4.26 28.19 7.56
CA ARG A 25 5.55 28.03 6.87
C ARG A 25 6.61 27.38 7.77
N LYS A 26 6.69 27.80 9.04
CA LYS A 26 7.59 27.18 10.02
C LYS A 26 7.23 25.72 10.27
N SER A 27 5.94 25.39 10.35
CA SER A 27 5.50 24.00 10.53
C SER A 27 5.74 23.12 9.28
N SER A 28 5.59 23.67 8.07
CA SER A 28 5.93 22.99 6.82
C SER A 28 7.42 22.66 6.70
N MET A 29 8.31 23.59 7.13
CA MET A 29 9.76 23.32 7.23
C MET A 29 10.10 22.22 8.24
N LEU A 30 9.33 22.09 9.32
CA LEU A 30 9.52 21.04 10.34
C LEU A 30 8.99 19.66 9.91
N ARG A 31 8.20 19.57 8.83
CA ARG A 31 7.59 18.30 8.36
C ARG A 31 8.45 17.49 7.40
N ARG A 32 9.50 18.07 6.81
CA ARG A 32 10.51 17.30 6.08
C ARG A 32 11.65 17.07 7.03
N ASN A 33 11.94 15.82 7.38
CA ASN A 33 13.18 15.51 8.07
C ASN A 33 14.32 16.12 7.24
N SER A 34 15.13 16.98 7.84
CA SER A 34 16.37 17.43 7.19
C SER A 34 17.20 16.19 6.85
N TYR A 35 18.01 16.27 5.79
CA TYR A 35 18.90 15.17 5.39
C TYR A 35 19.72 14.65 6.58
N GLU A 36 20.23 15.57 7.40
CA GLU A 36 20.95 15.29 8.65
C GLU A 36 20.11 14.51 9.67
N ARG A 37 18.83 14.88 9.85
CA ARG A 37 17.92 14.18 10.76
C ARG A 37 17.53 12.81 10.25
N ALA A 38 17.39 12.64 8.93
CA ALA A 38 17.16 11.35 8.31
C ALA A 38 18.36 10.41 8.54
N GLN A 39 19.57 10.93 8.40
CA GLN A 39 20.81 10.21 8.66
C GLN A 39 20.95 9.85 10.16
N GLU A 40 20.68 10.79 11.06
CA GLU A 40 20.67 10.55 12.51
C GLU A 40 19.65 9.47 12.91
N LEU A 41 18.45 9.49 12.31
CA LEU A 41 17.44 8.45 12.52
C LEU A 41 17.91 7.10 11.98
N GLN A 42 18.54 7.06 10.82
CA GLN A 42 19.08 5.83 10.24
C GLN A 42 20.18 5.22 11.12
N ASP A 43 21.10 6.04 11.62
CA ASP A 43 22.21 5.61 12.48
C ASP A 43 21.70 5.15 13.86
N LYS A 44 20.73 5.87 14.44
CA LYS A 44 20.11 5.49 15.72
C LYS A 44 19.24 4.24 15.60
N THR A 45 18.51 4.05 14.50
CA THR A 45 17.63 2.88 14.33
C THR A 45 18.38 1.63 13.86
N GLY A 46 19.47 1.79 13.10
CA GLY A 46 20.29 0.67 12.62
C GLY A 46 21.08 -0.04 13.72
N SER A 47 21.39 0.66 14.82
CA SER A 47 22.19 0.09 15.92
C SER A 47 21.38 -0.76 16.90
N HIS A 48 20.09 -0.46 17.11
CA HIS A 48 19.20 -1.19 18.03
C HIS A 48 18.46 -2.37 17.39
N ALA A 49 18.41 -2.45 16.05
CA ALA A 49 17.77 -3.52 15.30
C ALA A 49 18.80 -4.50 14.69
N LYS A 50 19.76 -5.00 15.49
CA LYS A 50 20.68 -6.08 15.06
C LYS A 50 20.02 -7.45 15.12
N VAL A 51 18.82 -7.59 14.55
CA VAL A 51 18.33 -8.91 14.12
C VAL A 51 18.59 -8.95 12.63
N SER A 52 19.70 -9.59 12.25
CA SER A 52 20.02 -9.82 10.85
C SER A 52 18.93 -10.70 10.25
N ILE A 53 17.92 -10.09 9.62
CA ILE A 53 16.88 -10.82 8.89
C ILE A 53 17.59 -11.50 7.72
N PRO A 54 17.62 -12.83 7.66
CA PRO A 54 18.14 -13.55 6.50
C PRO A 54 17.43 -13.09 5.22
N ASP A 55 18.17 -12.99 4.11
CA ASP A 55 17.62 -12.44 2.87
C ASP A 55 16.37 -13.20 2.38
N THR A 56 16.29 -14.50 2.65
CA THR A 56 15.12 -15.34 2.36
C THR A 56 13.84 -14.86 3.06
N ILE A 57 13.95 -14.44 4.33
CA ILE A 57 12.82 -13.92 5.10
C ILE A 57 12.43 -12.52 4.62
N ARG A 58 13.42 -11.71 4.24
CA ARG A 58 13.17 -10.39 3.66
C ARG A 58 12.43 -10.51 2.33
N ASP A 59 12.83 -11.44 1.47
CA ASP A 59 12.18 -11.68 0.19
C ASP A 59 10.77 -12.22 0.36
N PHE A 60 10.57 -13.17 1.28
CA PHE A 60 9.22 -13.63 1.64
C PHE A 60 8.32 -12.48 2.10
N SER A 61 8.85 -11.57 2.93
CA SER A 61 8.08 -10.41 3.40
C SER A 61 7.70 -9.44 2.28
N ARG A 62 8.57 -9.26 1.28
CA ARG A 62 8.28 -8.46 0.08
C ARG A 62 7.21 -9.12 -0.77
N ILE A 63 7.33 -10.42 -1.03
CA ILE A 63 6.35 -11.19 -1.81
C ILE A 63 4.99 -11.13 -1.13
N LYS A 64 4.93 -11.40 0.19
CA LYS A 64 3.69 -11.32 0.96
C LYS A 64 3.06 -9.93 0.88
N LYS A 65 3.85 -8.88 1.05
CA LYS A 65 3.35 -7.50 0.94
C LYS A 65 2.78 -7.23 -0.44
N VAL A 66 3.46 -7.67 -1.51
CA VAL A 66 2.97 -7.51 -2.88
C VAL A 66 1.68 -8.29 -3.09
N ALA A 67 1.60 -9.53 -2.63
CA ALA A 67 0.40 -10.35 -2.70
C ALA A 67 -0.78 -9.72 -1.95
N ASP A 68 -0.57 -9.25 -0.72
CA ASP A 68 -1.59 -8.59 0.11
C ASP A 68 -2.06 -7.25 -0.50
N THR A 69 -1.18 -6.55 -1.22
CA THR A 69 -1.52 -5.29 -1.92
C THR A 69 -2.10 -5.49 -3.32
N THR A 70 -2.04 -6.71 -3.84
CA THR A 70 -2.59 -7.01 -5.17
C THR A 70 -4.11 -6.99 -5.01
N PRO A 71 -4.84 -6.14 -5.74
CA PRO A 71 -6.29 -6.10 -5.65
C PRO A 71 -6.86 -7.47 -6.02
N GLU A 72 -7.90 -7.90 -5.32
CA GLU A 72 -8.62 -9.12 -5.69
C GLU A 72 -9.07 -8.98 -7.14
N VAL A 73 -8.69 -9.95 -7.97
CA VAL A 73 -9.05 -9.95 -9.40
C VAL A 73 -10.56 -10.03 -9.49
N ASP A 74 -11.19 -8.98 -10.04
CA ASP A 74 -12.63 -8.97 -10.27
C ASP A 74 -13.00 -10.00 -11.35
N ASN A 75 -13.49 -11.15 -10.89
CA ASN A 75 -13.92 -12.25 -11.73
C ASN A 75 -15.41 -12.21 -12.08
N THR A 76 -16.15 -11.15 -11.72
CA THR A 76 -17.61 -11.08 -11.88
C THR A 76 -18.06 -11.25 -13.32
N ALA A 77 -17.40 -10.58 -14.28
CA ALA A 77 -17.70 -10.68 -15.70
C ALA A 77 -17.45 -12.10 -16.25
N LYS A 78 -16.35 -12.72 -15.84
CA LYS A 78 -16.00 -14.10 -16.22
C LYS A 78 -17.03 -15.09 -15.70
N ILE A 79 -17.43 -14.96 -14.44
CA ILE A 79 -18.45 -15.81 -13.81
C ILE A 79 -19.80 -15.66 -14.53
N ALA A 80 -20.21 -14.43 -14.86
CA ALA A 80 -21.45 -14.19 -15.59
C ALA A 80 -21.45 -14.86 -16.97
N SER A 81 -20.35 -14.75 -17.71
CA SER A 81 -20.21 -15.39 -19.03
C SER A 81 -20.28 -16.92 -18.95
N LEU A 82 -19.58 -17.54 -18.00
CA LEU A 82 -19.61 -18.99 -17.77
C LEU A 82 -21.01 -19.45 -17.36
N LYS A 83 -21.69 -18.70 -16.48
CA LYS A 83 -23.06 -19.00 -16.07
C LYS A 83 -24.02 -19.00 -17.25
N ALA A 84 -23.90 -18.03 -18.15
CA ALA A 84 -24.71 -17.97 -19.36
C ALA A 84 -24.44 -19.17 -20.29
N GLN A 85 -23.18 -19.55 -20.49
CA GLN A 85 -22.80 -20.71 -21.31
C GLN A 85 -23.34 -22.04 -20.74
N ILE A 86 -23.27 -22.20 -19.42
CA ILE A 86 -23.82 -23.37 -18.72
C ILE A 86 -25.34 -23.43 -18.88
N GLN A 87 -26.05 -22.30 -18.70
CA GLN A 87 -27.50 -22.22 -18.90
C GLN A 87 -27.93 -22.50 -20.34
N ALA A 88 -27.14 -22.04 -21.31
CA ALA A 88 -27.36 -22.30 -22.73
C ALA A 88 -26.97 -23.74 -23.15
N GLY A 89 -26.37 -24.54 -22.27
CA GLY A 89 -25.90 -25.90 -22.57
C GLY A 89 -24.70 -25.96 -23.53
N THR A 90 -23.99 -24.84 -23.72
CA THR A 90 -22.84 -24.72 -24.63
C THR A 90 -21.49 -24.81 -23.90
N TYR A 91 -21.52 -24.93 -22.57
CA TYR A 91 -20.32 -25.09 -21.77
C TYR A 91 -19.74 -26.49 -21.94
N GLN A 92 -18.53 -26.58 -22.49
CA GLN A 92 -17.76 -27.81 -22.59
C GLN A 92 -16.75 -27.87 -21.43
N PRO A 93 -16.85 -28.86 -20.51
CA PRO A 93 -15.83 -29.05 -19.49
C PRO A 93 -14.49 -29.42 -20.11
N ASP A 94 -13.43 -28.77 -19.63
CA ASP A 94 -12.05 -29.16 -19.95
C ASP A 94 -11.61 -30.26 -18.97
N TYR A 95 -11.60 -31.50 -19.46
CA TYR A 95 -11.29 -32.67 -18.63
C TYR A 95 -9.82 -32.73 -18.20
N ASP A 96 -8.91 -32.22 -19.02
CA ASP A 96 -7.47 -32.21 -18.70
C ASP A 96 -7.22 -31.22 -17.56
N ALA A 97 -7.79 -30.01 -17.66
CA ALA A 97 -7.71 -29.02 -16.60
C ALA A 97 -8.35 -29.49 -15.27
N ILE A 98 -9.41 -30.31 -15.35
CA ILE A 98 -10.02 -30.93 -14.17
C ILE A 98 -9.07 -31.97 -13.57
N ALA A 99 -8.48 -32.84 -14.38
CA ALA A 99 -7.55 -33.87 -13.93
C ALA A 99 -6.32 -33.25 -13.25
N ASP A 100 -5.71 -32.24 -13.87
CA ASP A 100 -4.57 -31.52 -13.32
C ASP A 100 -4.90 -30.90 -11.96
N LYS A 101 -6.10 -30.33 -11.82
CA LYS A 101 -6.52 -29.73 -10.55
C LYS A 101 -6.79 -30.75 -9.45
N ILE A 102 -7.33 -31.92 -9.80
CA ILE A 102 -7.48 -33.04 -8.87
C ILE A 102 -6.10 -33.49 -8.39
N LEU A 103 -5.17 -33.73 -9.31
CA LEU A 103 -3.81 -34.16 -9.00
C LEU A 103 -3.05 -33.13 -8.17
N ALA A 104 -3.19 -31.83 -8.46
CA ALA A 104 -2.56 -30.76 -7.71
C ALA A 104 -3.12 -30.55 -6.29
N THR A 105 -4.30 -31.11 -5.98
CA THR A 105 -4.90 -31.02 -4.63
C THR A 105 -4.53 -32.23 -3.77
N GLU A 106 -4.14 -33.36 -4.38
CA GLU A 106 -3.81 -34.59 -3.67
C GLU A 106 -2.36 -34.66 -3.16
N TYR A 107 -1.48 -33.75 -3.60
CA TYR A 107 -0.05 -33.67 -3.21
C TYR A 107 0.31 -32.30 -2.66
#